data_AF-A0A960PRJ2-F1
#
_entry.id   AF-A0A960PRJ2-F1
#
_cell.length_a   1.000
_cell.length_b   1.000
_cell.length_c   1.000
_cell.angle_alpha   90.00
_cell.angle_beta   90.00
_cell.angle_gamma   90.00
#
_symmetry.space_group_name_H-M   'P 1'
#
loop_
_entity.id
_entity.type
_entity.pdbx_description
1 polymer ?
#
loop_
_entity_poly.entity_id
_entity_poly.type
_entity_poly.pdbx_seq_one_letter_code
_entity_poly.pdbx_strand_id
1 'polypeptide(L)'
;MNIRIPWLPTAALALILQWQPVPAGAQTPTGLNAPEASTERGFKPEQAYDFGEIENVNLFNGNLTLTVPIGGTYPVGPELSFGLTLVYNSNIWDYEYRDPSTGQASPACSLGWFAMGYDSYCLTKGGPTVRSNAGLGWTLSLGELLQPDDPGSTSQPPDPNPWNRSGNWLYLTPDGGTHTFRSSLHTGDGSTGQGLFTRDGSYLRLREIDATHQAVDFPSGLRHIFKAAGDGKGRWLLERMEDPFGNYVEVTSTASSWEIRDNHGRLHFVTFEADPYSISGRRVSQVDLEATGNRRAVYDLNYHPAA
;
A
#
# COMPACT_ATOMS: atom_id res chain seq x y z
N MET A 1 37.23 -31.92 15.20
CA MET A 1 36.64 -32.56 16.38
C MET A 1 35.17 -32.76 16.09
N ASN A 2 34.76 -34.01 15.86
CA ASN A 2 33.42 -34.41 15.44
C ASN A 2 32.51 -34.50 16.66
N ILE A 3 31.35 -33.85 16.61
CA ILE A 3 30.22 -34.16 17.49
C ILE A 3 29.09 -34.66 16.61
N ARG A 4 28.76 -35.95 16.75
CA ARG A 4 27.57 -36.59 16.17
C ARG A 4 26.50 -36.64 17.26
N ILE A 5 25.31 -36.13 16.95
CA ILE A 5 24.07 -36.34 17.72
C ILE A 5 23.16 -37.23 16.84
N PRO A 6 22.61 -38.34 17.37
CA PRO A 6 21.78 -39.24 16.57
C PRO A 6 20.33 -38.72 16.47
N TRP A 7 19.81 -38.78 15.25
CA TRP A 7 18.42 -39.01 14.85
C TRP A 7 17.28 -38.42 15.71
N LEU A 8 16.64 -37.37 15.20
CA LEU A 8 15.18 -37.19 15.08
C LEU A 8 14.93 -36.08 14.01
N PRO A 9 13.80 -36.12 13.29
CA PRO A 9 13.71 -35.59 11.94
C PRO A 9 13.59 -34.06 11.91
N THR A 10 14.17 -33.49 10.86
CA THR A 10 13.95 -32.12 10.40
C THR A 10 12.45 -31.92 10.14
N ALA A 11 11.75 -31.28 11.07
CA ALA A 11 10.45 -30.70 10.79
C ALA A 11 10.70 -29.36 10.08
N ALA A 12 10.83 -29.38 8.76
CA ALA A 12 10.56 -28.21 7.96
C ALA A 12 9.05 -27.96 8.03
N LEU A 13 8.63 -26.89 8.70
CA LEU A 13 7.24 -26.46 8.72
C LEU A 13 6.95 -25.84 7.35
N ALA A 14 6.56 -26.65 6.38
CA ALA A 14 6.03 -26.20 5.11
C ALA A 14 4.54 -25.89 5.30
N LEU A 15 4.18 -24.61 5.32
CA LEU A 15 2.78 -24.19 5.25
C LEU A 15 2.30 -24.36 3.80
N ILE A 16 1.60 -25.47 3.53
CA ILE A 16 0.97 -25.74 2.23
C ILE A 16 -0.51 -25.35 2.34
N LEU A 17 -0.88 -24.18 1.84
CA LEU A 17 -2.29 -23.80 1.66
C LEU A 17 -2.74 -24.24 0.26
N GLN A 18 -3.67 -25.19 0.21
CA GLN A 18 -4.37 -25.56 -1.03
C GLN A 18 -5.63 -24.70 -1.18
N TRP A 19 -5.71 -23.93 -2.25
CA TRP A 19 -6.89 -23.15 -2.62
C TRP A 19 -7.66 -23.86 -3.73
N GLN A 20 -8.96 -24.03 -3.56
CA GLN A 20 -9.89 -24.32 -4.67
C GLN A 20 -10.70 -23.06 -4.97
N PRO A 21 -10.68 -22.54 -6.21
CA PRO A 21 -11.52 -21.40 -6.57
C PRO A 21 -12.99 -21.84 -6.64
N VAL A 22 -13.80 -21.35 -5.71
CA VAL A 22 -15.26 -21.36 -5.85
C VAL A 22 -15.63 -20.14 -6.68
N PRO A 23 -16.30 -20.29 -7.84
CA PRO A 23 -16.78 -19.15 -8.60
C PRO A 23 -17.87 -18.43 -7.78
N ALA A 24 -17.55 -17.26 -7.25
CA ALA A 24 -18.53 -16.38 -6.63
C ALA A 24 -19.40 -15.76 -7.73
N GLY A 25 -20.70 -16.04 -7.71
CA GLY A 25 -21.68 -15.32 -8.51
C GLY A 25 -21.71 -13.86 -8.08
N ALA A 26 -21.27 -12.96 -8.96
CA ALA A 26 -21.33 -11.53 -8.72
C ALA A 26 -22.80 -11.08 -8.62
N GLN A 27 -23.20 -10.58 -7.45
CA GLN A 27 -24.40 -9.78 -7.32
C GLN A 27 -24.09 -8.39 -7.88
N THR A 28 -24.87 -7.95 -8.87
CA THR A 28 -24.84 -6.60 -9.42
C THR A 28 -25.26 -5.60 -8.34
N PRO A 29 -24.38 -4.68 -7.89
CA PRO A 29 -24.81 -3.57 -7.04
C PRO A 29 -25.55 -2.58 -7.95
N THR A 30 -26.88 -2.61 -7.96
CA THR A 30 -27.69 -1.53 -8.53
C THR A 30 -27.69 -0.37 -7.55
N GLY A 31 -26.63 0.43 -7.58
CA GLY A 31 -26.52 1.65 -6.78
C GLY A 31 -25.21 2.36 -7.08
N LEU A 32 -25.30 3.65 -7.39
CA LEU A 32 -24.16 4.58 -7.36
C LEU A 32 -23.50 4.47 -5.98
N ASN A 33 -22.19 4.21 -5.98
CA ASN A 33 -21.34 3.89 -4.83
C ASN A 33 -21.42 2.41 -4.39
N ALA A 34 -20.43 1.60 -4.78
CA ALA A 34 -19.97 0.58 -3.85
C ALA A 34 -19.54 1.34 -2.58
N PRO A 35 -20.01 0.98 -1.36
CA PRO A 35 -19.58 1.68 -0.17
C PRO A 35 -18.06 1.54 -0.09
N GLU A 36 -17.34 2.67 0.00
CA GLU A 36 -15.87 2.68 0.12
C GLU A 36 -15.40 1.63 1.16
N ALA A 37 -16.18 1.48 2.24
CA ALA A 37 -16.02 0.49 3.29
C ALA A 37 -15.95 -0.98 2.86
N SER A 38 -16.63 -1.44 1.79
CA SER A 38 -16.55 -2.86 1.35
C SER A 38 -15.28 -3.17 0.56
N THR A 39 -14.53 -2.15 0.16
CA THR A 39 -13.26 -2.28 -0.59
C THR A 39 -12.04 -1.82 0.22
N GLU A 40 -12.26 -1.39 1.46
CA GLU A 40 -11.20 -0.90 2.35
C GLU A 40 -10.22 -2.00 2.73
N ARG A 41 -8.95 -1.59 2.90
CA ARG A 41 -7.80 -2.42 3.23
C ARG A 41 -7.09 -1.84 4.46
N GLY A 42 -6.30 -2.68 5.13
CA GLY A 42 -5.48 -2.30 6.29
C GLY A 42 -6.27 -2.04 7.58
N PHE A 43 -5.56 -1.55 8.59
CA PHE A 43 -6.15 -1.22 9.89
C PHE A 43 -6.69 0.22 9.90
N LYS A 44 -7.85 0.39 10.53
CA LYS A 44 -8.56 1.64 10.70
C LYS A 44 -9.06 1.69 12.15
N PRO A 45 -8.49 2.56 13.02
CA PRO A 45 -8.81 2.59 14.44
C PRO A 45 -10.31 2.71 14.77
N GLU A 46 -11.09 3.27 13.85
CA GLU A 46 -12.53 3.51 13.96
C GLU A 46 -13.41 2.28 13.65
N GLN A 47 -12.82 1.14 13.24
CA GLN A 47 -13.55 -0.06 12.85
C GLN A 47 -13.50 -1.18 13.91
N ALA A 48 -14.48 -2.09 13.82
CA ALA A 48 -14.59 -3.24 14.72
C ALA A 48 -13.85 -4.46 14.17
N TYR A 49 -13.03 -5.06 15.03
CA TYR A 49 -12.13 -6.16 14.68
C TYR A 49 -12.30 -7.34 15.62
N ASP A 50 -12.21 -8.55 15.08
CA ASP A 50 -12.01 -9.78 15.85
C ASP A 50 -10.55 -10.20 15.78
N PHE A 51 -9.93 -10.40 16.95
CA PHE A 51 -8.50 -10.66 17.07
C PHE A 51 -8.24 -12.15 17.32
N GLY A 52 -7.64 -12.82 16.34
CA GLY A 52 -6.92 -14.08 16.52
C GLY A 52 -5.45 -13.83 16.85
N GLU A 53 -4.66 -14.89 17.08
CA GLU A 53 -3.25 -14.77 17.49
C GLU A 53 -2.33 -14.09 16.44
N ILE A 54 -2.66 -14.19 15.14
CA ILE A 54 -1.87 -13.61 14.01
C ILE A 54 -2.78 -12.94 12.96
N GLU A 55 -4.09 -13.17 13.04
CA GLU A 55 -5.08 -12.79 12.03
C GLU A 55 -6.08 -11.82 12.63
N ASN A 56 -6.51 -10.86 11.81
CA ASN A 56 -7.59 -9.98 12.16
C ASN A 56 -8.65 -10.00 11.05
N VAL A 57 -9.91 -10.18 11.46
CA VAL A 57 -11.06 -10.07 10.56
C VAL A 57 -11.85 -8.81 10.91
N ASN A 58 -12.00 -7.95 9.92
CA ASN A 58 -12.90 -6.81 10.02
C ASN A 58 -14.36 -7.30 9.96
N LEU A 59 -15.10 -7.12 11.04
CA LEU A 59 -16.47 -7.63 11.18
C LEU A 59 -17.49 -6.86 10.33
N PHE A 60 -17.13 -5.69 9.79
CA PHE A 60 -18.01 -4.87 8.98
C PHE A 60 -17.97 -5.27 7.49
N ASN A 61 -16.79 -5.59 6.95
CA ASN A 61 -16.62 -5.88 5.52
C ASN A 61 -16.04 -7.28 5.24
N GLY A 62 -15.78 -8.09 6.25
CA GLY A 62 -15.26 -9.45 6.12
C GLY A 62 -13.81 -9.53 5.65
N ASN A 63 -13.08 -8.40 5.67
CA ASN A 63 -11.69 -8.36 5.23
C ASN A 63 -10.78 -9.08 6.23
N LEU A 64 -10.09 -10.12 5.77
CA LEU A 64 -9.03 -10.80 6.50
C LEU A 64 -7.71 -10.09 6.24
N THR A 65 -7.05 -9.68 7.33
CA THR A 65 -5.69 -9.14 7.32
C THR A 65 -4.77 -10.06 8.11
N LEU A 66 -3.66 -10.46 7.49
CA LEU A 66 -2.61 -11.27 8.13
C LEU A 66 -1.29 -10.50 8.07
N THR A 67 -0.59 -10.47 9.19
CA THR A 67 0.62 -9.64 9.36
C THR A 67 1.79 -10.52 9.78
N VAL A 68 2.84 -10.55 8.96
CA VAL A 68 4.06 -11.33 9.21
C VAL A 68 5.26 -10.38 9.34
N PRO A 69 5.79 -10.15 10.55
CA PRO A 69 7.01 -9.38 10.74
C PRO A 69 8.20 -10.06 10.05
N ILE A 70 8.97 -9.28 9.29
CA ILE A 70 10.23 -9.72 8.67
C ILE A 70 11.37 -9.13 9.49
N GLY A 71 11.94 -9.97 10.36
CA GLY A 71 12.95 -9.53 11.33
C GLY A 71 12.35 -8.84 12.56
N GLY A 72 13.21 -8.15 13.29
CA GLY A 72 12.80 -7.37 14.47
C GLY A 72 12.49 -5.91 14.14
N THR A 73 12.00 -5.19 15.13
CA THR A 73 11.92 -3.72 15.09
C THR A 73 13.28 -3.12 15.41
N TYR A 74 13.68 -2.13 14.63
CA TYR A 74 14.93 -1.40 14.78
C TYR A 74 14.63 -0.05 15.43
N PRO A 75 15.00 0.15 16.72
CA PRO A 75 14.88 1.45 17.35
C PRO A 75 15.93 2.41 16.78
N VAL A 76 15.49 3.60 16.39
CA VAL A 76 16.29 4.65 15.72
C VAL A 76 16.37 5.91 16.61
N GLY A 77 15.40 6.06 17.50
CA GLY A 77 15.37 7.08 18.55
C GLY A 77 14.37 6.69 19.65
N PRO A 78 14.09 7.60 20.59
CA PRO A 78 13.08 7.38 21.63
C PRO A 78 11.68 7.19 21.06
N GLU A 79 11.35 7.87 19.97
CA GLU A 79 10.03 7.84 19.33
C GLU A 79 10.04 7.22 17.93
N LEU A 80 11.20 7.16 17.28
CA LEU A 80 11.34 6.57 15.95
C LEU A 80 11.86 5.13 16.02
N SER A 81 11.12 4.22 15.42
CA SER A 81 11.56 2.88 15.10
C SER A 81 10.97 2.45 13.76
N PHE A 82 11.59 1.48 13.11
CA PHE A 82 11.03 0.90 11.90
C PHE A 82 11.16 -0.63 11.92
N GLY A 83 10.31 -1.28 11.14
CA GLY A 83 10.37 -2.72 10.90
C GLY A 83 9.76 -3.01 9.54
N LEU A 84 10.15 -4.11 8.93
CA LEU A 84 9.51 -4.58 7.70
C LEU A 84 8.45 -5.60 8.05
N THR A 85 7.32 -5.50 7.39
CA THR A 85 6.18 -6.37 7.65
C THR A 85 5.53 -6.72 6.33
N LEU A 86 5.27 -8.01 6.17
CA LEU A 86 4.54 -8.53 5.05
C LEU A 86 3.07 -8.61 5.46
N VAL A 87 2.21 -7.96 4.68
CA VAL A 87 0.80 -7.79 5.01
C VAL A 87 -0.05 -8.40 3.91
N TYR A 88 -0.87 -9.37 4.28
CA TYR A 88 -1.89 -9.95 3.42
C TYR A 88 -3.21 -9.22 3.65
N ASN A 89 -3.97 -9.01 2.58
CA ASN A 89 -5.33 -8.51 2.64
C ASN A 89 -6.23 -9.31 1.71
N SER A 90 -7.38 -9.79 2.18
CA SER A 90 -8.28 -10.61 1.35
C SER A 90 -9.09 -9.80 0.33
N ASN A 91 -9.20 -8.47 0.51
CA ASN A 91 -9.88 -7.60 -0.46
C ASN A 91 -9.01 -7.34 -1.69
N ILE A 92 -8.49 -8.37 -2.36
CA ILE A 92 -7.45 -8.28 -3.39
C ILE A 92 -7.85 -7.61 -4.72
N TRP A 93 -9.09 -7.17 -4.87
CA TRP A 93 -9.60 -6.65 -6.16
C TRP A 93 -9.68 -5.13 -6.15
N ASP A 94 -9.14 -4.50 -7.19
CA ASP A 94 -9.40 -3.11 -7.54
C ASP A 94 -10.43 -3.08 -8.67
N TYR A 95 -11.34 -2.11 -8.62
CA TYR A 95 -12.43 -1.98 -9.58
C TYR A 95 -12.31 -0.67 -10.35
N GLU A 96 -12.62 -0.75 -11.64
CA GLU A 96 -12.59 0.37 -12.55
C GLU A 96 -13.86 0.40 -13.40
N TYR A 97 -14.40 1.60 -13.63
CA TYR A 97 -15.46 1.83 -14.60
C TYR A 97 -14.91 2.09 -16.00
N ARG A 98 -15.45 1.38 -16.99
CA ARG A 98 -15.08 1.51 -18.40
C ARG A 98 -16.29 1.81 -19.27
N ASP A 99 -16.05 2.62 -20.29
CA ASP A 99 -17.00 2.86 -21.36
C ASP A 99 -17.14 1.59 -22.22
N PRO A 100 -18.36 1.09 -22.48
CA PRO A 100 -18.57 -0.16 -23.22
C PRO A 100 -18.22 -0.03 -24.71
N SER A 101 -18.29 1.18 -25.27
CA SER A 101 -18.06 1.43 -26.69
C SER A 101 -16.57 1.51 -27.03
N THR A 102 -15.75 2.02 -26.10
CA THR A 102 -14.29 2.17 -26.30
C THR A 102 -13.48 1.18 -25.48
N GLY A 103 -14.06 0.58 -24.44
CA GLY A 103 -13.36 -0.24 -23.46
C GLY A 103 -12.37 0.55 -22.60
N GLN A 104 -12.38 1.89 -22.63
CA GLN A 104 -11.44 2.75 -21.92
C GLN A 104 -11.96 3.18 -20.56
N ALA A 105 -11.03 3.51 -19.64
CA ALA A 105 -11.34 4.20 -18.39
C ALA A 105 -12.10 5.50 -18.72
N SER A 106 -13.25 5.73 -18.11
CA SER A 106 -14.03 6.94 -18.39
C SER A 106 -14.46 7.63 -17.10
N PRO A 107 -14.02 8.88 -16.84
CA PRO A 107 -14.52 9.66 -15.72
C PRO A 107 -16.00 10.04 -15.91
N ALA A 108 -16.54 9.99 -17.13
CA ALA A 108 -17.97 10.17 -17.35
C ALA A 108 -18.81 9.09 -16.64
N CYS A 109 -18.23 7.91 -16.39
CA CYS A 109 -18.88 6.86 -15.61
C CYS A 109 -19.06 7.20 -14.12
N SER A 110 -18.24 8.09 -13.54
CA SER A 110 -18.42 8.52 -12.14
C SER A 110 -19.37 9.73 -12.01
N LEU A 111 -19.73 10.38 -13.11
CA LEU A 111 -20.62 11.56 -13.14
C LEU A 111 -22.11 11.20 -13.32
N GLY A 112 -22.43 9.91 -13.48
CA GLY A 112 -23.80 9.41 -13.60
C GLY A 112 -24.46 9.64 -14.97
N TRP A 113 -25.71 9.18 -15.10
CA TRP A 113 -26.49 9.09 -16.35
C TRP A 113 -26.61 10.40 -17.15
N PHE A 114 -26.37 11.57 -16.55
CA PHE A 114 -26.46 12.86 -17.23
C PHE A 114 -25.24 13.20 -18.10
N ALA A 115 -24.09 12.55 -17.87
CA ALA A 115 -22.84 12.84 -18.57
C ALA A 115 -22.64 12.01 -19.85
N MET A 116 -23.34 10.88 -19.97
CA MET A 116 -23.24 9.98 -21.12
C MET A 116 -24.63 9.90 -21.76
N GLY A 117 -24.76 10.26 -23.03
CA GLY A 117 -26.06 10.22 -23.74
C GLY A 117 -26.78 8.88 -23.55
N TYR A 118 -28.11 8.92 -23.64
CA TYR A 118 -29.12 7.95 -23.16
C TYR A 118 -28.94 6.43 -23.42
N ASP A 119 -27.86 5.97 -24.06
CA ASP A 119 -27.62 4.54 -24.38
C ASP A 119 -26.29 3.97 -23.85
N SER A 120 -25.55 4.68 -23.00
CA SER A 120 -24.25 4.20 -22.48
C SER A 120 -24.37 3.60 -21.07
N TYR A 121 -24.09 2.31 -20.93
CA TYR A 121 -23.96 1.63 -19.63
C TYR A 121 -22.50 1.40 -19.28
N CYS A 122 -22.04 1.79 -18.09
CA CYS A 122 -20.65 1.55 -17.69
C CYS A 122 -20.42 0.09 -17.33
N LEU A 123 -19.30 -0.46 -17.80
CA LEU A 123 -18.83 -1.79 -17.42
C LEU A 123 -17.89 -1.65 -16.22
N THR A 124 -18.12 -2.42 -15.17
CA THR A 124 -17.16 -2.55 -14.07
C THR A 124 -16.16 -3.65 -14.43
N LYS A 125 -14.89 -3.29 -14.51
CA LYS A 125 -13.77 -4.23 -14.67
C LYS A 125 -13.08 -4.39 -13.32
N GLY A 126 -13.03 -5.61 -12.81
CA GLY A 126 -12.21 -5.99 -11.66
C GLY A 126 -10.84 -6.49 -12.12
N GLY A 127 -9.79 -6.11 -11.40
CA GLY A 127 -8.43 -6.65 -11.56
C GLY A 127 -7.78 -6.84 -10.19
N PRO A 128 -6.77 -7.72 -10.07
CA PRO A 128 -5.99 -7.81 -8.84
C PRO A 128 -5.39 -6.47 -8.49
N THR A 129 -5.24 -6.21 -7.19
CA THR A 129 -4.76 -4.91 -6.75
C THR A 129 -3.37 -4.64 -7.26
N VAL A 130 -3.18 -3.42 -7.75
CA VAL A 130 -1.90 -2.97 -8.27
C VAL A 130 -0.83 -2.87 -7.18
N ARG A 131 -1.27 -2.79 -5.91
CA ARG A 131 -0.44 -2.54 -4.72
C ARG A 131 0.30 -3.78 -4.23
N SER A 132 -0.14 -4.98 -4.62
CA SER A 132 0.56 -6.21 -4.28
C SER A 132 1.94 -6.25 -4.93
N ASN A 133 2.97 -6.44 -4.12
CA ASN A 133 4.35 -6.53 -4.56
C ASN A 133 5.07 -7.73 -3.93
N ALA A 134 4.37 -8.63 -3.25
CA ALA A 134 4.99 -9.79 -2.62
C ALA A 134 4.15 -11.06 -2.80
N GLY A 135 3.42 -11.15 -3.93
CA GLY A 135 2.43 -12.17 -4.22
C GLY A 135 1.00 -11.61 -4.18
N LEU A 136 0.03 -12.34 -4.72
CA LEU A 136 -1.37 -11.90 -4.78
C LEU A 136 -1.92 -11.61 -3.37
N GLY A 137 -2.34 -10.37 -3.13
CA GLY A 137 -2.86 -9.92 -1.83
C GLY A 137 -1.79 -9.58 -0.79
N TRP A 138 -0.52 -9.88 -1.07
CA TRP A 138 0.60 -9.61 -0.18
C TRP A 138 1.34 -8.34 -0.59
N THR A 139 1.58 -7.50 0.41
CA THR A 139 2.29 -6.23 0.26
C THR A 139 3.39 -6.11 1.31
N LEU A 140 4.57 -5.68 0.88
CA LEU A 140 5.64 -5.19 1.73
C LEU A 140 5.87 -3.73 1.36
N SER A 141 5.58 -2.83 2.30
CA SER A 141 5.64 -1.39 2.06
C SER A 141 6.18 -0.65 3.29
N LEU A 142 6.83 0.49 3.05
CA LEU A 142 7.16 1.48 4.10
C LEU A 142 6.18 2.66 4.09
N GLY A 143 5.13 2.55 3.26
CA GLY A 143 4.17 3.62 2.99
C GLY A 143 4.46 4.30 1.66
N GLU A 144 3.40 4.84 1.07
CA GLU A 144 3.45 5.50 -0.24
C GLU A 144 2.44 6.64 -0.28
N LEU A 145 2.79 7.74 -0.95
CA LEU A 145 1.86 8.83 -1.18
C LEU A 145 1.41 8.79 -2.64
N LEU A 146 0.11 8.89 -2.86
CA LEU A 146 -0.49 8.87 -4.19
C LEU A 146 -1.13 10.22 -4.47
N GLN A 147 -0.68 10.86 -5.55
CA GLN A 147 -1.24 12.11 -6.02
C GLN A 147 -2.68 11.90 -6.53
N PRO A 148 -3.56 12.92 -6.50
CA PRO A 148 -4.84 12.86 -7.20
C PRO A 148 -4.65 12.50 -8.68
N ASP A 149 -5.60 11.78 -9.27
CA ASP A 149 -5.72 11.80 -10.73
C ASP A 149 -5.89 13.27 -11.18
N ASP A 150 -5.33 13.65 -12.33
CA ASP A 150 -5.49 15.00 -12.88
C ASP A 150 -6.70 15.02 -13.83
N PRO A 151 -7.90 15.43 -13.36
CA PRO A 151 -9.10 15.44 -14.20
C PRO A 151 -9.04 16.51 -15.31
N GLY A 152 -8.04 17.41 -15.31
CA GLY A 152 -7.91 18.52 -16.26
C GLY A 152 -7.00 18.23 -17.46
N SER A 153 -6.26 17.13 -17.47
CA SER A 153 -5.34 16.81 -18.56
C SER A 153 -6.09 16.27 -19.78
N THR A 154 -6.55 17.17 -20.65
CA THR A 154 -7.16 16.83 -21.95
C THR A 154 -6.17 16.21 -22.95
N SER A 155 -4.90 16.03 -22.56
CA SER A 155 -3.79 15.64 -23.45
C SER A 155 -3.06 14.35 -23.04
N GLN A 156 -3.43 13.68 -21.95
CA GLN A 156 -2.77 12.43 -21.55
C GLN A 156 -3.59 11.17 -21.88
N PRO A 157 -2.91 10.03 -22.14
CA PRO A 157 -3.57 8.75 -22.39
C PRO A 157 -4.55 8.38 -21.26
N PRO A 158 -5.55 7.54 -21.56
CA PRO A 158 -6.60 7.22 -20.59
C PRO A 158 -5.98 6.50 -19.40
N ASP A 159 -6.08 7.11 -18.21
CA ASP A 159 -5.57 6.68 -16.89
C ASP A 159 -4.18 7.27 -16.49
N PRO A 160 -4.08 8.59 -16.22
CA PRO A 160 -2.83 9.23 -15.77
C PRO A 160 -2.30 8.65 -14.45
N ASN A 161 -3.20 8.16 -13.59
CA ASN A 161 -2.85 7.59 -12.30
C ASN A 161 -3.66 6.32 -11.98
N PRO A 162 -3.17 5.13 -12.36
CA PRO A 162 -3.85 3.87 -12.04
C PRO A 162 -3.85 3.53 -10.54
N TRP A 163 -3.15 4.31 -9.71
CA TRP A 163 -2.98 4.06 -8.27
C TRP A 163 -4.01 4.80 -7.42
N ASN A 164 -4.51 5.95 -7.90
CA ASN A 164 -5.42 6.81 -7.14
C ASN A 164 -6.39 7.58 -8.04
N ARG A 165 -7.67 7.23 -7.93
CA ARG A 165 -8.79 7.85 -8.66
C ARG A 165 -9.73 8.66 -7.78
N SER A 166 -9.35 8.90 -6.53
CA SER A 166 -10.21 9.59 -5.55
C SER A 166 -10.32 11.10 -5.79
N GLY A 167 -9.53 11.65 -6.72
CA GLY A 167 -9.38 13.10 -6.92
C GLY A 167 -8.75 13.84 -5.73
N ASN A 168 -8.26 13.10 -4.73
CA ASN A 168 -7.62 13.64 -3.53
C ASN A 168 -6.27 12.96 -3.33
N TRP A 169 -5.38 13.58 -2.57
CA TRP A 169 -4.13 12.91 -2.17
C TRP A 169 -4.46 11.76 -1.21
N LEU A 170 -3.80 10.62 -1.40
CA LEU A 170 -3.93 9.46 -0.52
C LEU A 170 -2.58 9.10 0.09
N TYR A 171 -2.53 8.92 1.39
CA TYR A 171 -1.41 8.25 2.05
C TYR A 171 -1.75 6.78 2.28
N LEU A 172 -0.95 5.90 1.69
CA LEU A 172 -0.99 4.46 1.94
C LEU A 172 -0.03 4.14 3.06
N THR A 173 -0.54 3.54 4.12
CA THR A 173 0.27 3.09 5.24
C THR A 173 0.93 1.73 4.95
N PRO A 174 2.03 1.39 5.64
CA PRO A 174 2.70 0.09 5.51
C PRO A 174 1.78 -1.13 5.66
N ASP A 175 0.71 -1.00 6.45
CA ASP A 175 -0.30 -2.03 6.70
C ASP A 175 -1.38 -2.14 5.61
N GLY A 176 -1.25 -1.39 4.52
CA GLY A 176 -2.22 -1.35 3.43
C GLY A 176 -3.43 -0.45 3.70
N GLY A 177 -3.47 0.24 4.84
CA GLY A 177 -4.44 1.28 5.15
C GLY A 177 -4.35 2.46 4.18
N THR A 178 -5.40 3.28 4.13
CA THR A 178 -5.45 4.45 3.25
C THR A 178 -6.06 5.63 3.98
N HIS A 179 -5.35 6.75 3.99
CA HIS A 179 -5.81 8.01 4.55
C HIS A 179 -5.99 9.05 3.44
N THR A 180 -7.18 9.65 3.37
CA THR A 180 -7.51 10.65 2.34
C THR A 180 -7.29 12.05 2.86
N PHE A 181 -6.49 12.85 2.15
CA PHE A 181 -6.26 14.25 2.47
C PHE A 181 -7.29 15.19 1.84
N ARG A 182 -7.69 16.21 2.59
CA ARG A 182 -8.66 17.25 2.19
C ARG A 182 -8.10 18.64 2.49
N SER A 183 -8.63 19.67 1.83
CA SER A 183 -8.15 21.06 1.98
C SER A 183 -8.56 21.74 3.29
N SER A 184 -9.56 21.22 4.00
CA SER A 184 -10.00 21.73 5.30
C SER A 184 -9.98 20.67 6.40
N LEU A 185 -9.99 21.11 7.66
CA LEU A 185 -9.88 20.23 8.83
C LEU A 185 -11.19 19.49 9.11
N HIS A 186 -12.32 20.20 9.00
CA HIS A 186 -13.65 19.62 9.15
C HIS A 186 -14.55 19.87 7.93
N THR A 187 -15.62 19.09 7.83
CA THR A 187 -16.62 19.25 6.78
C THR A 187 -17.38 20.55 6.99
N GLY A 188 -17.45 21.38 5.93
CA GLY A 188 -18.08 22.70 5.99
C GLY A 188 -17.11 23.85 6.23
N ASP A 189 -15.87 23.55 6.67
CA ASP A 189 -14.83 24.56 6.84
C ASP A 189 -14.25 25.00 5.48
N GLY A 190 -13.85 26.27 5.42
CA GLY A 190 -13.03 26.79 4.33
C GLY A 190 -11.65 26.14 4.28
N SER A 191 -10.99 26.22 3.12
CA SER A 191 -9.60 25.77 2.96
C SER A 191 -8.70 26.47 3.98
N THR A 192 -7.80 25.72 4.61
CA THR A 192 -6.85 26.29 5.58
C THR A 192 -5.73 27.08 4.91
N GLY A 193 -5.44 26.81 3.64
CA GLY A 193 -4.27 27.35 2.93
C GLY A 193 -2.92 26.88 3.48
N GLN A 194 -2.91 25.96 4.44
CA GLN A 194 -1.70 25.53 5.18
C GLN A 194 -1.29 24.08 4.89
N GLY A 195 -1.86 23.46 3.86
CA GLY A 195 -1.64 22.06 3.51
C GLY A 195 -2.97 21.30 3.43
N LEU A 196 -2.87 19.98 3.31
CA LEU A 196 -4.04 19.08 3.30
C LEU A 196 -4.05 18.20 4.55
N PHE A 197 -5.22 17.76 4.98
CA PHE A 197 -5.44 17.08 6.26
C PHE A 197 -6.32 15.86 6.11
N THR A 198 -6.05 14.82 6.90
CA THR A 198 -6.94 13.66 7.03
C THR A 198 -8.06 13.97 8.02
N ARG A 199 -9.20 13.28 7.87
CA ARG A 199 -10.40 13.48 8.71
C ARG A 199 -10.94 12.18 9.32
N ASP A 200 -10.19 11.11 9.22
CA ASP A 200 -10.50 9.77 9.72
C ASP A 200 -9.97 9.52 11.14
N GLY A 201 -9.74 10.61 11.91
CA GLY A 201 -9.20 10.53 13.26
C GLY A 201 -7.66 10.39 13.33
N SER A 202 -6.97 10.17 12.20
CA SER A 202 -5.51 10.13 12.17
C SER A 202 -4.85 11.52 12.24
N TYR A 203 -5.57 12.59 11.84
CA TYR A 203 -5.11 13.99 11.85
C TYR A 203 -3.71 14.21 11.25
N LEU A 204 -3.38 13.49 10.19
CA LEU A 204 -2.15 13.68 9.43
C LEU A 204 -2.23 14.97 8.60
N ARG A 205 -1.08 15.62 8.43
CA ARG A 205 -0.97 16.82 7.58
C ARG A 205 0.00 16.58 6.44
N LEU A 206 -0.47 16.77 5.21
CA LEU A 206 0.34 16.79 4.01
C LEU A 206 0.78 18.23 3.68
N ARG A 207 2.07 18.41 3.41
CA ARG A 207 2.66 19.67 2.97
C ARG A 207 3.64 19.46 1.82
N GLU A 208 3.62 20.39 0.88
CA GLU A 208 4.66 20.50 -0.14
C GLU A 208 5.96 21.04 0.48
N ILE A 209 7.07 20.38 0.17
CA ILE A 209 8.41 20.89 0.44
C ILE A 209 8.92 21.62 -0.81
N ASP A 210 8.85 20.94 -1.94
CA ASP A 210 9.18 21.44 -3.28
C ASP A 210 8.43 20.62 -4.36
N ALA A 211 8.68 20.94 -5.63
CA ALA A 211 8.01 20.28 -6.76
C ALA A 211 8.23 18.76 -6.85
N THR A 212 9.23 18.22 -6.16
CA THR A 212 9.62 16.80 -6.17
C THR A 212 9.57 16.14 -4.80
N HIS A 213 9.32 16.89 -3.71
CA HIS A 213 9.18 16.35 -2.35
C HIS A 213 7.94 16.83 -1.61
N GLN A 214 7.29 15.89 -0.91
CA GLN A 214 6.12 16.11 -0.07
C GLN A 214 6.39 15.55 1.34
N ALA A 215 5.84 16.18 2.37
CA ALA A 215 5.93 15.73 3.76
C ALA A 215 4.56 15.37 4.32
N VAL A 216 4.46 14.22 4.97
CA VAL A 216 3.34 13.87 5.86
C VAL A 216 3.81 14.02 7.30
N ASP A 217 3.25 14.99 8.02
CA ASP A 217 3.47 15.20 9.45
C ASP A 217 2.43 14.41 10.26
N PHE A 218 2.89 13.68 11.27
CA PHE A 218 2.08 12.91 12.20
C PHE A 218 1.82 13.70 13.49
N PRO A 219 0.69 13.46 14.18
CA PRO A 219 0.42 14.07 15.49
C PRO A 219 1.48 13.78 16.56
N SER A 220 2.23 12.68 16.42
CA SER A 220 3.37 12.34 17.28
C SER A 220 4.59 13.22 17.08
N GLY A 221 4.61 14.07 16.05
CA GLY A 221 5.79 14.86 15.65
C GLY A 221 6.70 14.15 14.66
N LEU A 222 6.47 12.86 14.37
CA LEU A 222 7.14 12.16 13.29
C LEU A 222 6.81 12.79 11.93
N ARG A 223 7.77 12.77 11.01
CA ARG A 223 7.59 13.22 9.63
C ARG A 223 8.06 12.16 8.66
N HIS A 224 7.23 11.88 7.67
CA HIS A 224 7.59 11.07 6.51
C HIS A 224 7.75 11.98 5.29
N ILE A 225 8.87 11.89 4.59
CA ILE A 225 9.18 12.65 3.39
C ILE A 225 9.14 11.69 2.20
N PHE A 226 8.40 12.09 1.17
CA PHE A 226 8.18 11.34 -0.04
C PHE A 226 8.72 12.08 -1.24
N LYS A 227 9.25 11.33 -2.19
CA LYS A 227 9.79 11.82 -3.45
C LYS A 227 8.99 11.29 -4.63
N ALA A 228 8.73 12.14 -5.61
CA ALA A 228 8.06 11.74 -6.84
C ALA A 228 8.82 10.57 -7.51
N ALA A 229 8.11 9.49 -7.86
CA ALA A 229 8.71 8.29 -8.45
C ALA A 229 9.29 8.54 -9.85
N GLY A 230 8.90 9.64 -10.51
CA GLY A 230 9.34 10.00 -11.87
C GLY A 230 8.79 9.08 -12.97
N ASP A 231 7.86 8.18 -12.63
CA ASP A 231 7.26 7.21 -13.56
C ASP A 231 6.04 7.77 -14.32
N GLY A 232 5.65 9.02 -14.03
CA GLY A 232 4.50 9.68 -14.63
C GLY A 232 3.15 9.10 -14.19
N LYS A 233 3.12 8.24 -13.15
CA LYS A 233 1.91 7.56 -12.67
C LYS A 233 1.41 8.10 -11.33
N GLY A 234 1.86 9.28 -10.90
CA GLY A 234 1.38 9.93 -9.68
C GLY A 234 1.78 9.25 -8.36
N ARG A 235 2.82 8.41 -8.38
CA ARG A 235 3.38 7.77 -7.16
C ARG A 235 4.49 8.60 -6.54
N TRP A 236 4.52 8.60 -5.21
CA TRP A 236 5.53 9.27 -4.40
C TRP A 236 6.06 8.29 -3.35
N LEU A 237 7.31 7.88 -3.53
CA LEU A 237 7.96 6.85 -2.73
C LEU A 237 8.54 7.46 -1.46
N LEU A 238 8.46 6.74 -0.34
CA LEU A 238 9.10 7.17 0.89
C LEU A 238 10.62 7.31 0.67
N GLU A 239 11.17 8.47 1.01
CA GLU A 239 12.60 8.76 0.97
C GLU A 239 13.17 8.85 2.38
N ARG A 240 12.40 9.35 3.35
CA ARG A 240 12.88 9.54 4.72
C ARG A 240 11.78 9.49 5.77
N MET A 241 12.08 8.88 6.91
CA MET A 241 11.32 9.01 8.16
C MET A 241 12.21 9.72 9.17
N GLU A 242 11.69 10.72 9.86
CA GLU A 242 12.46 11.47 10.86
C GLU A 242 11.61 11.85 12.07
N ASP A 243 12.28 11.96 13.22
CA ASP A 243 11.69 12.51 14.45
C ASP A 243 12.17 13.95 14.70
N PRO A 244 11.54 14.66 15.65
CA PRO A 244 11.94 16.03 16.00
C PRO A 244 13.35 16.16 16.57
N PHE A 245 13.99 15.06 16.96
CA PHE A 245 15.31 15.04 17.60
C PHE A 245 16.45 14.78 16.61
N GLY A 246 16.12 14.68 15.31
CA GLY A 246 17.08 14.45 14.24
C GLY A 246 17.45 12.99 14.04
N ASN A 247 16.74 12.05 14.67
CA ASN A 247 16.87 10.64 14.33
C ASN A 247 16.14 10.35 13.03
N TYR A 248 16.69 9.45 12.21
CA TYR A 248 16.13 9.22 10.88
C TYR A 248 16.39 7.82 10.34
N VAL A 249 15.50 7.44 9.42
CA VAL A 249 15.65 6.34 8.47
C VAL A 249 15.52 6.92 7.07
N GLU A 250 16.43 6.56 6.19
CA GLU A 250 16.48 7.00 4.81
C GLU A 250 16.32 5.78 3.89
N VAL A 251 15.57 5.95 2.81
CA VAL A 251 15.22 4.90 1.86
C VAL A 251 15.61 5.36 0.47
N THR A 252 16.63 4.73 -0.09
CA THR A 252 16.99 4.92 -1.50
C THR A 252 16.28 3.88 -2.33
N SER A 253 15.34 4.33 -3.16
CA SER A 253 14.56 3.45 -4.04
C SER A 253 15.09 3.42 -5.46
N THR A 254 15.26 2.23 -6.01
CA THR A 254 15.55 1.99 -7.44
C THR A 254 14.45 1.13 -8.06
N ALA A 255 14.57 0.79 -9.34
CA ALA A 255 13.67 -0.14 -10.00
C ALA A 255 13.73 -1.55 -9.37
N SER A 256 14.92 -1.97 -8.92
CA SER A 256 15.20 -3.34 -8.46
C SER A 256 15.49 -3.47 -6.96
N SER A 257 15.55 -2.37 -6.21
CA SER A 257 15.84 -2.45 -4.78
C SER A 257 15.35 -1.26 -3.97
N TRP A 258 15.23 -1.48 -2.67
CA TRP A 258 15.36 -0.46 -1.64
C TRP A 258 16.64 -0.70 -0.86
N GLU A 259 17.39 0.38 -0.64
CA GLU A 259 18.44 0.45 0.38
C GLU A 259 17.92 1.31 1.53
N ILE A 260 17.86 0.75 2.73
CA ILE A 260 17.33 1.40 3.92
C ILE A 260 18.48 1.60 4.89
N ARG A 261 18.74 2.86 5.24
CA ARG A 261 19.84 3.26 6.13
C ARG A 261 19.30 4.11 7.26
N ASP A 262 19.75 3.87 8.48
CA ASP A 262 19.39 4.73 9.62
C ASP A 262 20.58 5.56 10.14
N ASN A 263 20.27 6.44 11.09
CA ASN A 263 21.24 7.29 11.77
C ASN A 263 22.24 6.52 12.65
N HIS A 264 22.01 5.25 12.95
CA HIS A 264 22.95 4.36 13.66
C HIS A 264 23.93 3.68 12.69
N GLY A 265 23.74 3.86 11.38
CA GLY A 265 24.59 3.31 10.34
C GLY A 265 24.23 1.89 9.92
N ARG A 266 23.10 1.34 10.40
CA ARG A 266 22.63 0.01 9.97
C ARG A 266 22.15 0.08 8.51
N LEU A 267 22.39 -1.00 7.77
CA LEU A 267 22.07 -1.08 6.34
C LEU A 267 21.25 -2.32 5.97
N HIS A 268 20.05 -2.09 5.45
CA HIS A 268 19.10 -3.11 5.06
C HIS A 268 18.77 -3.01 3.57
N PHE A 269 18.45 -4.14 2.95
CA PHE A 269 18.09 -4.21 1.55
C PHE A 269 16.79 -4.96 1.34
N VAL A 270 15.96 -4.45 0.44
CA VAL A 270 14.83 -5.18 -0.14
C VAL A 270 15.11 -5.28 -1.63
N THR A 271 15.18 -6.49 -2.16
CA THR A 271 15.44 -6.74 -3.58
C THR A 271 14.13 -7.09 -4.28
N PHE A 272 13.94 -6.51 -5.46
CA PHE A 272 12.82 -6.80 -6.33
C PHE A 272 13.29 -7.57 -7.57
N GLU A 273 12.47 -8.51 -8.01
CA GLU A 273 12.56 -9.13 -9.33
C GLU A 273 11.41 -8.68 -10.22
N ALA A 274 11.58 -8.82 -11.53
CA ALA A 274 10.51 -8.53 -12.48
C ALA A 274 9.35 -9.53 -12.29
N ASP A 275 8.13 -9.01 -12.20
CA ASP A 275 6.92 -9.84 -12.17
C ASP A 275 6.00 -9.44 -13.32
N PRO A 276 6.02 -10.20 -14.43
CA PRO A 276 5.23 -9.89 -15.62
C PRO A 276 3.73 -10.07 -15.40
N TYR A 277 3.31 -10.71 -14.30
CA TYR A 277 1.92 -10.94 -13.96
C TYR A 277 1.38 -9.89 -12.97
N SER A 278 2.25 -9.13 -12.31
CA SER A 278 1.88 -8.02 -11.43
C SER A 278 1.70 -6.72 -12.22
N ILE A 279 0.72 -5.92 -11.83
CA ILE A 279 0.54 -4.58 -12.41
C ILE A 279 1.63 -3.60 -11.91
N SER A 280 2.22 -3.87 -10.74
CA SER A 280 3.40 -3.16 -10.25
C SER A 280 4.67 -3.44 -11.08
N GLY A 281 4.65 -4.50 -11.90
CA GLY A 281 5.76 -4.93 -12.76
C GLY A 281 6.94 -5.54 -12.02
N ARG A 282 6.86 -5.64 -10.69
CA ARG A 282 7.93 -6.14 -9.82
C ARG A 282 7.37 -6.76 -8.55
N ARG A 283 8.08 -7.73 -8.01
CA ARG A 283 7.80 -8.31 -6.69
C ARG A 283 9.05 -8.47 -5.85
N VAL A 284 8.90 -8.47 -4.54
CA VAL A 284 9.98 -8.70 -3.58
C VAL A 284 10.50 -10.12 -3.75
N SER A 285 11.80 -10.28 -3.97
CA SER A 285 12.44 -11.60 -4.00
C SER A 285 13.22 -11.89 -2.72
N GLN A 286 13.80 -10.86 -2.10
CA GLN A 286 14.63 -11.02 -0.91
C GLN A 286 14.55 -9.79 0.00
N VAL A 287 14.63 -10.05 1.30
CA VAL A 287 14.84 -9.03 2.34
C VAL A 287 16.10 -9.40 3.11
N ASP A 288 17.08 -8.51 3.12
CA ASP A 288 18.35 -8.68 3.82
C ASP A 288 18.50 -7.60 4.90
N LEU A 289 18.44 -8.01 6.16
CA LEU A 289 18.47 -7.12 7.31
C LEU A 289 19.77 -7.26 8.10
N GLU A 290 20.39 -6.13 8.44
CA GLU A 290 21.48 -6.13 9.42
C GLU A 290 20.97 -6.52 10.82
N ALA A 291 21.64 -7.47 11.44
CA ALA A 291 21.42 -7.94 12.80
C ALA A 291 22.64 -7.65 13.68
N THR A 292 22.46 -7.76 15.00
CA THR A 292 23.53 -7.47 15.97
C THR A 292 24.80 -8.30 15.73
N GLY A 293 25.96 -7.66 15.87
CA GLY A 293 27.26 -8.34 15.79
C GLY A 293 27.74 -8.64 14.37
N ASN A 294 27.49 -7.73 13.42
CA ASN A 294 27.83 -7.87 12.00
C ASN A 294 27.21 -9.12 11.34
N ARG A 295 26.06 -9.56 11.82
CA ARG A 295 25.29 -10.66 11.22
C ARG A 295 24.23 -10.07 10.31
N ARG A 296 23.77 -10.86 9.34
CA ARG A 296 22.67 -10.50 8.46
C ARG A 296 21.58 -11.57 8.53
N ALA A 297 20.33 -11.16 8.57
CA ALA A 297 19.15 -12.02 8.49
C ALA A 297 18.57 -11.88 7.08
N VAL A 298 18.65 -12.95 6.30
CA VAL A 298 18.22 -12.98 4.91
C VAL A 298 16.95 -13.81 4.81
N TYR A 299 15.92 -13.23 4.19
CA TYR A 299 14.61 -13.83 3.97
C TYR A 299 14.35 -13.89 2.46
N ASP A 300 14.22 -15.09 1.92
CA ASP A 300 13.90 -15.31 0.52
C ASP A 300 12.39 -15.57 0.33
N LEU A 301 11.77 -14.84 -0.59
CA LEU A 301 10.37 -15.00 -0.95
C LEU A 301 10.29 -15.86 -2.21
N ASN A 302 9.79 -17.09 -2.05
CA ASN A 302 9.67 -18.06 -3.13
C ASN A 302 8.22 -18.12 -3.64
N TYR A 303 8.04 -17.96 -4.95
CA TYR A 303 6.74 -17.95 -5.61
C TYR A 303 6.55 -19.24 -6.41
N HIS A 304 5.48 -19.96 -6.13
CA HIS A 304 5.08 -21.13 -6.91
C HIS A 304 3.84 -20.79 -7.74
N PRO A 305 3.78 -21.20 -9.02
CA PRO A 305 2.57 -21.11 -9.80
C PRO A 305 1.47 -21.94 -9.13
N ALA A 306 0.22 -21.46 -9.19
CA ALA A 306 -0.92 -22.27 -8.83
C ALA A 306 -0.97 -23.49 -9.77
N ALA A 307 -0.97 -24.69 -9.19
CA ALA A 307 -1.08 -25.96 -9.90
C ALA A 307 -2.49 -26.18 -10.47
#